data_AF-A0A9E2LTP0-F1
#
_entry.id   AF-A0A9E2LTP0-F1
#
_cell.length_a   1.000
_cell.length_b   1.000
_cell.length_c   1.000
_cell.angle_alpha   90.00
_cell.angle_beta   90.00
_cell.angle_gamma   90.00
#
_symmetry.space_group_name_H-M   'P 1'
#
loop_
_entity.id
_entity.type
_entity.pdbx_description
1 polymer ?
#
loop_
_entity_poly.entity_id
_entity_poly.type
_entity_poly.pdbx_seq_one_letter_code
_entity_poly.pdbx_strand_id
1 'polypeptide(L)'
;SALVTLINKDVDGKDVLYHITEQSDDGIPYRAVKFKNTSGFVLEKGPIAIYKDGQFVGEALGGMVEKDATSFVPYAREGKVLIHQDVKWENEGEKLLSIINGIITVEERQVNIFEYTVTNRAPEDFTLFVRRNRRTNWTPVDSKDYIFEKDIYFVPVKVAKGETKFKIREETPVRRTYGITSYRSKDIILLLIKSPELRPELKTALGEVVKLWEEIQDLAQQMGTIEGSRRMLREQQDDQARNLKVLGDKGNRDLRAKIEKSLGALSDDLDKLNRRWVELNLQKGEKERRLQMLFKAITFKREDAK
;
A
#
# COMPACT_ATOMS: atom_id res chain seq x y z
N SER A 1 16.44 57.95 13.04
CA SER A 1 15.89 58.16 11.69
C SER A 1 15.94 56.82 10.97
N ALA A 2 14.80 56.19 10.69
CA ALA A 2 14.77 54.94 9.93
C ALA A 2 14.76 55.30 8.44
N LEU A 3 15.85 55.00 7.74
CA LEU A 3 15.92 55.14 6.29
C LEU A 3 15.06 54.01 5.68
N VAL A 4 13.97 54.38 5.01
CA VAL A 4 13.16 53.43 4.24
C VAL A 4 13.78 53.30 2.86
N THR A 5 14.14 52.07 2.47
CA THR A 5 14.66 51.81 1.13
C THR A 5 13.49 51.77 0.15
N LEU A 6 13.42 52.74 -0.77
CA LEU A 6 12.45 52.73 -1.86
C LEU A 6 13.10 52.05 -3.08
N ILE A 7 12.49 50.96 -3.54
CA ILE A 7 12.93 50.23 -4.74
C ILE A 7 11.84 50.39 -5.80
N ASN A 8 12.17 51.02 -6.93
CA ASN A 8 11.31 51.06 -8.11
C ASN A 8 12.01 50.33 -9.25
N LYS A 9 11.62 49.08 -9.50
CA LYS A 9 12.26 48.23 -10.50
C LYS A 9 11.27 47.21 -11.04
N ASP A 10 11.29 47.05 -12.36
CA ASP A 10 10.49 46.03 -13.04
C ASP A 10 11.07 44.64 -12.81
N VAL A 11 10.18 43.70 -12.54
CA VAL A 11 10.50 42.30 -12.27
C VAL A 11 9.50 41.44 -13.05
N ASP A 12 9.99 40.38 -13.72
CA ASP A 12 9.12 39.44 -14.43
C ASP A 12 8.19 38.72 -13.45
N GLY A 13 6.89 38.80 -13.72
CA GLY A 13 5.83 38.29 -12.88
C GLY A 13 4.71 37.68 -13.71
N LYS A 14 4.12 36.61 -13.21
CA LYS A 14 3.02 35.90 -13.87
C LYS A 14 1.82 35.80 -12.93
N ASP A 15 0.64 36.09 -13.48
CA ASP A 15 -0.65 35.77 -12.87
C ASP A 15 -0.87 34.26 -12.98
N VAL A 16 -0.94 33.57 -11.84
CA VAL A 16 -1.03 32.11 -11.74
C VAL A 16 -2.08 31.70 -10.72
N LEU A 17 -2.52 30.44 -10.79
CA LEU A 17 -3.26 29.83 -9.69
C LEU A 17 -2.29 29.12 -8.75
N TYR A 18 -2.58 29.22 -7.45
CA TYR A 18 -1.76 28.68 -6.38
C TYR A 18 -2.64 27.89 -5.42
N HIS A 19 -2.33 26.61 -5.27
CA HIS A 19 -3.08 25.71 -4.39
C HIS A 19 -2.16 25.12 -3.33
N ILE A 20 -2.48 25.37 -2.07
CA ILE A 20 -1.74 24.86 -0.92
C ILE A 20 -2.50 23.64 -0.41
N THR A 21 -2.00 22.44 -0.70
CA THR A 21 -2.72 21.20 -0.41
C THR A 21 -3.03 21.04 1.07
N GLU A 22 -2.17 21.52 1.96
CA GLU A 22 -2.35 21.38 3.42
C GLU A 22 -3.31 22.41 4.04
N GLN A 23 -3.79 23.40 3.28
CA GLN A 23 -4.59 24.52 3.81
C GLN A 23 -5.92 24.76 3.06
N SER A 24 -6.15 24.06 1.95
CA SER A 24 -7.27 24.35 1.04
C SER A 24 -8.38 23.32 1.18
N ASP A 25 -9.12 23.35 2.30
CA ASP A 25 -10.17 22.36 2.61
C ASP A 25 -11.38 22.40 1.65
N ASP A 26 -11.64 23.53 1.00
CA ASP A 26 -12.75 23.69 0.06
C ASP A 26 -12.35 23.53 -1.42
N GLY A 27 -11.08 23.23 -1.69
CA GLY A 27 -10.58 22.97 -3.05
C GLY A 27 -10.50 24.20 -3.96
N ILE A 28 -10.74 25.42 -3.47
CA ILE A 28 -10.68 26.64 -4.30
C ILE A 28 -9.26 27.22 -4.22
N PRO A 29 -8.52 27.34 -5.35
CA PRO A 29 -7.17 27.89 -5.35
C PRO A 29 -7.16 29.40 -5.18
N TYR A 30 -5.99 29.94 -4.87
CA TYR A 30 -5.74 31.38 -4.86
C TYR A 30 -5.27 31.84 -6.23
N ARG A 31 -5.65 33.05 -6.65
CA ARG A 31 -4.85 33.82 -7.60
C ARG A 31 -3.62 34.34 -6.90
N ALA A 32 -2.48 34.21 -7.55
CA ALA A 32 -1.20 34.64 -7.02
C ALA A 32 -0.33 35.29 -8.09
N VAL A 33 0.49 36.24 -7.67
CA VAL A 33 1.60 36.73 -8.49
C VAL A 33 2.81 35.85 -8.21
N LYS A 34 3.26 35.10 -9.22
CA LYS A 34 4.54 34.37 -9.19
C LYS A 34 5.61 35.26 -9.81
N PHE A 35 6.66 35.57 -9.06
CA PHE A 35 7.79 36.35 -9.58
C PHE A 35 9.12 35.84 -9.01
N LYS A 36 10.22 36.16 -9.68
CA LYS A 36 11.58 35.94 -9.18
C LYS A 36 12.16 37.28 -8.73
N ASN A 37 12.65 37.38 -7.50
CA ASN A 37 13.21 38.63 -6.99
C ASN A 37 14.56 38.98 -7.66
N THR A 38 14.49 39.64 -8.81
CA THR A 38 15.66 40.15 -9.55
C THR A 38 15.98 41.62 -9.20
N SER A 39 15.39 42.14 -8.11
CA SER A 39 15.58 43.54 -7.69
C SER A 39 17.05 43.84 -7.32
N GLY A 40 17.78 42.83 -6.84
CA GLY A 40 19.14 42.96 -6.29
C GLY A 40 19.17 43.19 -4.78
N PHE A 41 18.01 43.30 -4.15
CA PHE A 41 17.82 43.51 -2.72
C PHE A 41 16.96 42.38 -2.12
N VAL A 42 17.08 42.18 -0.81
CA VAL A 42 16.13 41.33 -0.08
C VAL A 42 14.84 42.12 0.06
N LEU A 43 13.71 41.53 -0.33
CA LEU A 43 12.40 42.15 -0.09
C LEU A 43 11.97 41.77 1.32
N GLU A 44 11.74 42.77 2.17
CA GLU A 44 11.29 42.54 3.55
C GLU A 44 9.81 42.11 3.60
N LYS A 45 9.43 41.51 4.73
CA LYS A 45 8.03 41.15 4.99
C LYS A 45 7.17 42.42 5.05
N GLY A 46 6.05 42.47 4.35
CA GLY A 46 5.18 43.64 4.36
C GLY A 46 3.89 43.48 3.56
N PRO A 47 2.95 44.43 3.71
CA PRO A 47 1.75 44.45 2.90
C PRO A 47 2.10 44.74 1.42
N ILE A 48 1.40 44.06 0.52
CA ILE A 48 1.55 44.20 -0.92
C ILE A 48 0.17 44.53 -1.48
N ALA A 49 0.04 45.68 -2.14
CA ALA A 49 -1.14 46.03 -2.93
C ALA A 49 -0.93 45.60 -4.37
N ILE A 50 -1.92 44.94 -4.98
CA ILE A 50 -1.82 44.37 -6.32
C ILE A 50 -2.79 45.07 -7.23
N TYR A 51 -2.25 45.54 -8.35
CA TYR A 51 -3.00 46.21 -9.41
C TYR A 51 -2.86 45.42 -10.70
N LYS A 52 -3.96 45.28 -11.44
CA LYS A 52 -4.01 44.69 -12.78
C LYS A 52 -4.70 45.68 -13.69
N ASP A 53 -4.05 46.06 -14.78
CA ASP A 53 -4.55 47.04 -15.75
C ASP A 53 -5.04 48.36 -15.11
N GLY A 54 -4.29 48.83 -14.09
CA GLY A 54 -4.61 50.04 -13.33
C GLY A 54 -5.72 49.89 -12.30
N GLN A 55 -6.35 48.73 -12.20
CA GLN A 55 -7.40 48.44 -11.22
C GLN A 55 -6.83 47.69 -10.02
N PHE A 56 -7.25 48.08 -8.83
CA PHE A 56 -6.92 47.36 -7.61
C PHE A 56 -7.64 46.01 -7.58
N VAL A 57 -6.87 44.92 -7.47
CA VAL A 57 -7.41 43.54 -7.49
C VAL A 57 -7.25 42.79 -6.18
N GLY A 58 -6.48 43.33 -5.23
CA GLY A 58 -6.38 42.78 -3.89
C GLY A 58 -5.13 43.21 -3.12
N GLU A 59 -5.04 42.68 -1.92
CA GLU A 59 -3.91 42.88 -1.01
C GLU A 59 -3.39 41.51 -0.55
N ALA A 60 -2.11 41.47 -0.23
CA ALA A 60 -1.49 40.29 0.35
C ALA A 60 -0.48 40.72 1.42
N LEU A 61 -0.16 39.79 2.32
CA LEU A 61 0.97 39.95 3.23
C LEU A 61 2.14 39.13 2.69
N GLY A 62 3.11 39.81 2.08
CA GLY A 62 4.31 39.17 1.55
C GLY A 62 5.26 38.74 2.66
N GLY A 63 5.85 37.55 2.53
CA GLY A 63 7.00 37.14 3.33
C GLY A 63 8.29 37.81 2.88
N MET A 64 9.36 37.62 3.64
CA MET A 64 10.70 38.01 3.18
C MET A 64 11.09 37.19 1.95
N VAL A 65 11.56 37.85 0.89
CA VAL A 65 12.02 37.21 -0.35
C VAL A 65 13.48 37.53 -0.58
N GLU A 66 14.33 36.51 -0.48
CA GLU A 66 15.76 36.61 -0.74
C GLU A 66 16.06 37.04 -2.17
N LYS A 67 17.30 37.50 -2.41
CA LYS A 67 17.78 37.82 -3.76
C LYS A 67 17.69 36.57 -4.64
N ASP A 68 17.21 36.73 -5.86
CA ASP A 68 17.03 35.66 -6.86
C ASP A 68 16.08 34.52 -6.47
N ALA A 69 15.38 34.62 -5.33
CA ALA A 69 14.38 33.64 -4.93
C ALA A 69 13.07 33.82 -5.72
N THR A 70 12.37 32.72 -5.97
CA THR A 70 10.99 32.76 -6.50
C THR A 70 10.01 32.88 -5.35
N SER A 71 8.96 33.68 -5.51
CA SER A 71 7.90 33.83 -4.53
C SER A 71 6.52 33.79 -5.18
N PHE A 72 5.54 33.36 -4.41
CA PHE A 72 4.12 33.37 -4.75
C PHE A 72 3.40 34.27 -3.77
N VAL A 73 2.70 35.29 -4.28
CA VAL A 73 1.93 36.23 -3.47
C VAL A 73 0.44 36.00 -3.74
N PRO A 74 -0.24 35.14 -2.96
CA PRO A 74 -1.67 34.92 -3.10
C PRO A 74 -2.46 36.15 -2.63
N TYR A 75 -3.43 36.58 -3.42
CA TYR A 75 -4.14 37.84 -3.17
C TYR A 75 -5.66 37.77 -3.29
N ALA A 76 -6.18 36.75 -3.97
CA ALA A 76 -7.61 36.53 -4.12
C ALA A 76 -7.92 35.04 -4.26
N ARG A 77 -9.17 34.65 -4.03
CA ARG A 77 -9.65 33.28 -4.27
C ARG A 77 -10.27 33.18 -5.66
N GLU A 78 -9.95 32.13 -6.41
CA GLU A 78 -10.53 31.91 -7.74
C GLU A 78 -11.74 30.97 -7.67
N GLY A 79 -12.91 31.53 -7.37
CA GLY A 79 -14.15 30.76 -7.19
C GLY A 79 -14.66 30.05 -8.46
N LYS A 80 -14.11 30.33 -9.65
CA LYS A 80 -14.47 29.61 -10.89
C LYS A 80 -13.63 28.35 -11.11
N VAL A 81 -12.61 28.12 -10.28
CA VAL A 81 -11.78 26.91 -10.34
C VAL A 81 -11.98 26.09 -9.08
N LEU A 82 -12.29 24.82 -9.25
CA LEU A 82 -12.46 23.86 -8.16
C LEU A 82 -11.49 22.70 -8.33
N ILE A 83 -10.77 22.35 -7.28
CA ILE A 83 -9.82 21.25 -7.23
C ILE A 83 -10.37 20.19 -6.29
N HIS A 84 -10.60 19.00 -6.83
CA HIS A 84 -10.88 17.81 -6.06
C HIS A 84 -9.65 16.92 -6.00
N GLN A 85 -9.37 16.34 -4.83
CA GLN A 85 -8.25 15.44 -4.61
C GLN A 85 -8.73 14.15 -3.96
N ASP A 86 -8.40 13.03 -4.60
CA ASP A 86 -8.50 11.69 -4.03
C ASP A 86 -7.11 11.16 -3.69
N VAL A 87 -7.01 10.32 -2.65
CA VAL A 87 -5.75 9.71 -2.25
C VAL A 87 -5.87 8.20 -2.26
N LYS A 88 -4.98 7.54 -3.00
CA LYS A 88 -4.84 6.09 -3.02
C LYS A 88 -3.48 5.69 -2.46
N TRP A 89 -3.45 4.53 -1.84
CA TRP A 89 -2.27 3.94 -1.21
C TRP A 89 -2.11 2.55 -1.76
N GLU A 90 -0.93 2.25 -2.31
CA GLU A 90 -0.60 0.94 -2.86
C GLU A 90 0.83 0.56 -2.46
N ASN A 91 1.11 -0.75 -2.48
CA ASN A 91 2.48 -1.26 -2.35
C ASN A 91 2.87 -1.82 -3.71
N GLU A 92 3.98 -1.33 -4.26
CA GLU A 92 4.49 -1.71 -5.57
C GLU A 92 5.89 -2.26 -5.48
N GLY A 93 6.14 -3.26 -6.31
CA GLY A 93 7.44 -3.92 -6.41
C GLY A 93 7.75 -4.77 -5.18
N GLU A 94 8.38 -5.90 -5.42
CA GLU A 94 8.98 -6.71 -4.36
C GLU A 94 10.40 -7.04 -4.77
N LYS A 95 11.35 -6.52 -4.00
CA LYS A 95 12.77 -6.77 -4.20
C LYS A 95 13.27 -7.63 -3.05
N LEU A 96 13.74 -8.84 -3.35
CA LEU A 96 14.36 -9.69 -2.34
C LEU A 96 15.67 -9.08 -1.85
N LEU A 97 15.78 -8.86 -0.55
CA LEU A 97 17.01 -8.41 0.11
C LEU A 97 17.78 -9.58 0.70
N SER A 98 17.10 -10.46 1.44
CA SER A 98 17.76 -11.61 2.07
C SER A 98 16.79 -12.75 2.40
N ILE A 99 17.37 -13.94 2.53
CA ILE A 99 16.77 -15.14 3.12
C ILE A 99 17.80 -15.69 4.10
N ILE A 100 17.50 -15.64 5.39
CA ILE A 100 18.40 -16.09 6.46
C ILE A 100 17.59 -16.86 7.49
N ASN A 101 17.95 -18.12 7.76
CA ASN A 101 17.30 -18.95 8.79
C ASN A 101 15.76 -19.01 8.66
N GLY A 102 15.24 -19.09 7.43
CA GLY A 102 13.79 -19.10 7.21
C GLY A 102 13.09 -17.76 7.45
N ILE A 103 13.84 -16.65 7.45
CA ILE A 103 13.30 -15.30 7.47
C ILE A 103 13.60 -14.67 6.11
N ILE A 104 12.55 -14.20 5.44
CA ILE A 104 12.64 -13.48 4.18
C ILE A 104 12.54 -11.99 4.49
N THR A 105 13.53 -11.21 4.04
CA THR A 105 13.45 -9.76 4.03
C THR A 105 13.31 -9.27 2.60
N VAL A 106 12.27 -8.49 2.37
CA VAL A 106 11.98 -7.83 1.09
C VAL A 106 11.93 -6.33 1.27
N GLU A 107 12.24 -5.62 0.20
CA GLU A 107 11.98 -4.20 0.05
C GLU A 107 10.83 -4.03 -0.94
N GLU A 108 9.77 -3.38 -0.48
CA GLU A 108 8.65 -2.93 -1.31
C GLU A 108 8.64 -1.41 -1.35
N ARG A 109 7.98 -0.82 -2.34
CA ARG A 109 7.76 0.63 -2.38
C ARG A 109 6.34 0.89 -1.94
N GLN A 110 6.17 1.66 -0.87
CA GLN A 110 4.87 2.20 -0.55
C GLN A 110 4.66 3.44 -1.42
N VAL A 111 3.58 3.46 -2.19
CA VAL A 111 3.27 4.53 -3.16
C VAL A 111 1.96 5.21 -2.76
N ASN A 112 2.01 6.53 -2.70
CA ASN A 112 0.83 7.38 -2.55
C ASN A 112 0.53 8.01 -3.90
N ILE A 113 -0.68 7.79 -4.39
CA ILE A 113 -1.19 8.44 -5.59
C ILE A 113 -2.19 9.50 -5.16
N PHE A 114 -1.87 10.75 -5.43
CA PHE A 114 -2.78 11.88 -5.29
C PHE A 114 -3.42 12.15 -6.65
N GLU A 115 -4.68 11.79 -6.81
CA GLU A 115 -5.44 11.99 -8.04
C GLU A 115 -6.18 13.32 -7.95
N TYR A 116 -5.86 14.23 -8.88
CA TYR A 116 -6.47 15.55 -8.92
C TYR A 116 -7.44 15.67 -10.09
N THR A 117 -8.60 16.25 -9.82
CA THR A 117 -9.56 16.71 -10.82
C THR A 117 -9.77 18.19 -10.65
N VAL A 118 -9.30 18.98 -11.62
CA VAL A 118 -9.45 20.45 -11.64
C VAL A 118 -10.54 20.82 -12.62
N THR A 119 -11.56 21.51 -12.14
CA THR A 119 -12.66 22.03 -12.95
C THR A 119 -12.53 23.54 -13.07
N ASN A 120 -12.21 24.03 -14.28
CA ASN A 120 -12.16 25.45 -14.59
C ASN A 120 -13.43 25.89 -15.35
N ARG A 121 -14.20 26.77 -14.72
CA ARG A 121 -15.42 27.38 -15.30
C ARG A 121 -15.17 28.77 -15.89
N ALA A 122 -13.96 29.30 -15.75
CA ALA A 122 -13.57 30.56 -16.35
C ALA A 122 -13.34 30.40 -17.87
N PRO A 123 -13.51 31.47 -18.67
CA PRO A 123 -13.18 31.46 -20.08
C PRO A 123 -11.67 31.42 -20.36
N GLU A 124 -10.84 31.89 -19.44
CA GLU A 124 -9.38 31.91 -19.57
C GLU A 124 -8.70 30.61 -19.10
N ASP A 125 -7.52 30.35 -19.69
CA ASP A 125 -6.64 29.27 -19.28
C ASP A 125 -5.68 29.74 -18.17
N PHE A 126 -5.40 28.85 -17.22
CA PHE A 126 -4.51 29.13 -16.10
C PHE A 126 -3.29 28.20 -16.07
N THR A 127 -2.22 28.65 -15.43
CA THR A 127 -1.18 27.76 -14.92
C THR A 127 -1.38 27.61 -13.42
N LEU A 128 -1.73 26.42 -12.98
CA LEU A 128 -1.89 26.05 -11.58
C LEU A 128 -0.57 25.53 -11.01
N PHE A 129 -0.14 26.07 -9.88
CA PHE A 129 0.95 25.54 -9.08
C PHE A 129 0.37 24.87 -7.84
N VAL A 130 0.44 23.54 -7.82
CA VAL A 130 0.10 22.75 -6.62
C VAL A 130 1.31 22.66 -5.72
N ARG A 131 1.24 23.29 -4.55
CA ARG A 131 2.28 23.31 -3.53
C ARG A 131 2.03 22.18 -2.55
N ARG A 132 3.06 21.36 -2.33
CA ARG A 132 3.05 20.27 -1.37
C ARG A 132 4.31 20.32 -0.52
N ASN A 133 4.18 19.97 0.75
CA ASN A 133 5.31 19.73 1.62
C ASN A 133 5.99 18.41 1.23
N ARG A 134 7.32 18.40 1.21
CA ARG A 134 8.12 17.20 1.07
C ARG A 134 8.03 16.41 2.37
N ARG A 135 7.59 15.16 2.26
CA ARG A 135 7.52 14.25 3.39
C ARG A 135 8.89 13.58 3.57
N THR A 136 9.33 13.46 4.82
CA THR A 136 10.60 12.79 5.15
C THR A 136 10.60 11.37 4.60
N ASN A 137 11.67 10.99 3.88
CA ASN A 137 11.86 9.68 3.24
C ASN A 137 10.90 9.36 2.08
N TRP A 138 10.10 10.32 1.60
CA TRP A 138 9.26 10.17 0.41
C TRP A 138 9.86 10.92 -0.78
N THR A 139 9.83 10.29 -1.95
CA THR A 139 10.35 10.87 -3.19
C THR A 139 9.25 10.95 -4.24
N PRO A 140 9.01 12.12 -4.87
CA PRO A 140 8.10 12.22 -6.01
C PRO A 140 8.67 11.52 -7.26
N VAL A 141 7.91 10.61 -7.85
CA VAL A 141 8.37 9.74 -8.95
C VAL A 141 8.31 10.45 -10.31
N ASP A 142 7.26 11.22 -10.57
CA ASP A 142 7.01 11.91 -11.85
C ASP A 142 7.55 13.35 -11.88
N SER A 143 8.79 13.53 -11.43
CA SER A 143 9.33 14.84 -11.02
C SER A 143 9.89 15.73 -12.15
N LYS A 144 9.76 15.35 -13.43
CA LYS A 144 10.45 16.04 -14.54
C LYS A 144 10.13 17.54 -14.63
N ASP A 145 8.89 17.92 -14.34
CA ASP A 145 8.44 19.31 -14.39
C ASP A 145 8.26 19.94 -13.00
N TYR A 146 8.64 19.23 -11.93
CA TYR A 146 8.41 19.68 -10.56
C TYR A 146 9.49 20.69 -10.16
N ILE A 147 9.08 21.72 -9.45
CA ILE A 147 9.98 22.75 -8.93
C ILE A 147 10.22 22.45 -7.45
N PHE A 148 11.45 22.15 -7.07
CA PHE A 148 11.81 21.80 -5.69
C PHE A 148 12.44 22.99 -4.96
N GLU A 149 11.94 23.27 -3.75
CA GLU A 149 12.51 24.27 -2.85
C GLU A 149 12.57 23.72 -1.42
N LYS A 150 13.77 23.40 -0.93
CA LYS A 150 14.01 22.85 0.42
C LYS A 150 12.99 21.76 0.81
N ASP A 151 12.00 22.10 1.64
CA ASP A 151 10.99 21.22 2.22
C ASP A 151 9.64 21.26 1.49
N ILE A 152 9.56 21.92 0.35
CA ILE A 152 8.36 21.99 -0.49
C ILE A 152 8.69 21.70 -1.95
N TYR A 153 7.66 21.35 -2.71
CA TYR A 153 7.75 21.29 -4.15
C TYR A 153 6.45 21.77 -4.78
N PHE A 154 6.56 22.24 -6.02
CA PHE A 154 5.45 22.74 -6.81
C PHE A 154 5.27 21.90 -8.07
N VAL A 155 4.02 21.56 -8.37
CA VAL A 155 3.65 20.88 -9.61
C VAL A 155 2.92 21.87 -10.52
N PRO A 156 3.56 22.36 -11.60
CA PRO A 156 2.91 23.22 -12.58
C PRO A 156 1.97 22.40 -13.47
N VAL A 157 0.71 22.81 -13.56
CA VAL A 157 -0.32 22.16 -14.38
C VAL A 157 -1.02 23.23 -15.21
N LYS A 158 -1.11 23.00 -16.53
CA LYS A 158 -1.94 23.83 -17.40
C LYS A 158 -3.40 23.44 -17.23
N VAL A 159 -4.25 24.41 -16.93
CA VAL A 159 -5.67 24.21 -16.66
C VAL A 159 -6.47 25.02 -17.67
N ALA A 160 -6.91 24.35 -18.74
CA ALA A 160 -7.82 24.94 -19.71
C ALA A 160 -9.26 24.95 -19.19
N LYS A 161 -10.15 25.67 -19.87
CA LYS A 161 -11.60 25.61 -19.59
C LYS A 161 -12.10 24.15 -19.64
N GLY A 162 -12.88 23.76 -18.63
CA GLY A 162 -13.40 22.40 -18.47
C GLY A 162 -12.64 21.61 -17.39
N GLU A 163 -12.50 20.30 -17.61
CA GLU A 163 -11.91 19.38 -16.63
C GLU A 163 -10.48 19.01 -17.03
N THR A 164 -9.54 19.14 -16.09
CA THR A 164 -8.14 18.70 -16.22
C THR A 164 -7.84 17.69 -15.12
N LYS A 165 -7.31 16.51 -15.50
CA LYS A 165 -6.92 15.47 -14.56
C LYS A 165 -5.42 15.24 -14.59
N PHE A 166 -4.82 15.10 -13.43
CA PHE A 166 -3.41 14.73 -13.28
C PHE A 166 -3.20 13.95 -11.98
N LYS A 167 -2.04 13.31 -11.86
CA LYS A 167 -1.68 12.54 -10.67
C LYS A 167 -0.31 12.96 -10.19
N ILE A 168 -0.13 12.95 -8.87
CA ILE A 168 1.17 13.09 -8.23
C ILE A 168 1.45 11.77 -7.53
N ARG A 169 2.59 11.13 -7.84
CA ARG A 169 3.05 9.91 -7.19
C ARG A 169 4.22 10.22 -6.26
N GLU A 170 4.08 9.83 -5.00
CA GLU A 170 5.16 9.87 -4.00
C GLU A 170 5.45 8.42 -3.57
N GLU A 171 6.71 8.02 -3.51
CA GLU A 171 7.11 6.68 -3.06
C GLU A 171 8.11 6.70 -1.89
N THR A 172 8.07 5.67 -1.05
CA THR A 172 9.08 5.42 -0.03
C THR A 172 9.44 3.94 0.03
N PRO A 173 10.73 3.57 0.13
CA PRO A 173 11.12 2.18 0.30
C PRO A 173 10.78 1.70 1.72
N VAL A 174 10.14 0.55 1.81
CA VAL A 174 9.77 -0.10 3.08
C VAL A 174 10.36 -1.50 3.10
N ARG A 175 11.17 -1.77 4.12
CA ARG A 175 11.68 -3.12 4.38
C ARG A 175 10.67 -3.88 5.21
N ARG A 176 10.29 -5.07 4.74
CA ARG A 176 9.42 -5.98 5.46
C ARG A 176 10.07 -7.34 5.65
N THR A 177 9.75 -7.95 6.77
CA THR A 177 10.30 -9.24 7.16
C THR A 177 9.16 -10.22 7.39
N TYR A 178 9.27 -11.38 6.75
CA TYR A 178 8.28 -12.44 6.85
C TYR A 178 8.95 -13.74 7.29
N GLY A 179 8.31 -14.44 8.22
CA GLY A 179 8.64 -15.83 8.46
C GLY A 179 8.32 -16.62 7.20
N ILE A 180 9.23 -17.47 6.76
CA ILE A 180 9.08 -18.14 5.48
C ILE A 180 7.77 -18.93 5.47
N THR A 181 7.37 -19.62 6.54
CA THR A 181 6.08 -20.35 6.60
C THR A 181 4.80 -19.50 6.58
N SER A 182 4.89 -18.17 6.47
CA SER A 182 3.71 -17.30 6.37
C SER A 182 3.05 -17.41 5.00
N TYR A 183 1.72 -17.25 4.94
CA TYR A 183 0.99 -17.23 3.66
C TYR A 183 1.55 -16.19 2.68
N ARG A 184 1.89 -14.99 3.18
CA ARG A 184 2.41 -13.90 2.36
C ARG A 184 3.79 -14.23 1.74
N SER A 185 4.59 -15.04 2.42
CA SER A 185 5.88 -15.49 1.88
C SER A 185 5.72 -16.36 0.63
N LYS A 186 4.61 -17.09 0.47
CA LYS A 186 4.33 -17.88 -0.74
C LYS A 186 4.16 -17.01 -1.95
N ASP A 187 3.31 -16.00 -1.83
CA ASP A 187 3.03 -15.08 -2.92
C ASP A 187 4.31 -14.32 -3.32
N ILE A 188 5.07 -13.86 -2.31
CA ILE A 188 6.37 -13.21 -2.50
C ILE A 188 7.35 -14.14 -3.24
N ILE A 189 7.54 -15.38 -2.78
CA ILE A 189 8.46 -16.33 -3.43
C ILE A 189 8.01 -16.62 -4.88
N LEU A 190 6.72 -16.80 -5.12
CA LEU A 190 6.18 -17.04 -6.45
C LEU A 190 6.41 -15.85 -7.40
N LEU A 191 6.28 -14.61 -6.91
CA LEU A 191 6.59 -13.41 -7.68
C LEU A 191 8.09 -13.31 -7.96
N LEU A 192 8.92 -13.60 -6.96
CA LEU A 192 10.37 -13.56 -7.05
C LEU A 192 10.93 -14.60 -8.03
N ILE A 193 10.43 -15.84 -8.04
CA ILE A 193 10.90 -16.88 -9.00
C ILE A 193 10.74 -16.42 -10.46
N LYS A 194 9.71 -15.62 -10.74
CA LYS A 194 9.46 -15.03 -12.07
C LYS A 194 10.41 -13.88 -12.40
N SER A 195 11.02 -13.25 -11.40
CA SER A 195 11.98 -12.16 -11.61
C SER A 195 13.30 -12.67 -12.23
N PRO A 196 13.85 -11.99 -13.24
CA PRO A 196 15.11 -12.38 -13.88
C PRO A 196 16.33 -12.18 -12.97
N GLU A 197 16.22 -11.38 -11.90
CA GLU A 197 17.35 -10.99 -11.03
C GLU A 197 17.88 -12.13 -10.12
N LEU A 198 17.17 -13.26 -10.05
CA LEU A 198 17.49 -14.35 -9.13
C LEU A 198 18.35 -15.43 -9.78
N ARG A 199 19.42 -15.84 -9.07
CA ARG A 199 20.32 -16.92 -9.47
C ARG A 199 19.53 -18.23 -9.72
N PRO A 200 19.83 -19.00 -10.79
CA PRO A 200 19.09 -20.22 -11.13
C PRO A 200 19.02 -21.26 -10.00
N GLU A 201 20.08 -21.39 -9.21
CA GLU A 201 20.16 -22.33 -8.09
C GLU A 201 19.15 -21.95 -7.00
N LEU A 202 19.03 -20.65 -6.71
CA LEU A 202 18.08 -20.14 -5.72
C LEU A 202 16.63 -20.28 -6.19
N LYS A 203 16.36 -20.08 -7.48
CA LYS A 203 15.03 -20.33 -8.06
C LYS A 203 14.61 -21.79 -7.90
N THR A 204 15.55 -22.72 -8.13
CA THR A 204 15.31 -24.15 -7.98
C THR A 204 14.99 -24.51 -6.54
N ALA A 205 15.81 -24.04 -5.58
CA ALA A 205 15.61 -24.27 -4.15
C ALA A 205 14.28 -23.67 -3.63
N LEU A 206 13.93 -22.45 -4.07
CA LEU A 206 12.66 -21.82 -3.73
C LEU A 206 11.46 -22.55 -4.37
N GLY A 207 11.63 -23.10 -5.57
CA GLY A 207 10.61 -23.95 -6.20
C GLY A 207 10.33 -25.23 -5.41
N GLU A 208 11.36 -25.88 -4.88
CA GLU A 208 11.20 -27.04 -4.00
C GLU A 208 10.47 -26.70 -2.69
N VAL A 209 10.79 -25.54 -2.11
CA VAL A 209 10.07 -25.01 -0.93
C VAL A 209 8.59 -24.84 -1.21
N VAL A 210 8.24 -24.19 -2.34
CA VAL A 210 6.83 -23.94 -2.71
C VAL A 210 6.08 -25.26 -2.89
N LYS A 211 6.69 -26.25 -3.54
CA LYS A 211 6.09 -27.59 -3.69
C LYS A 211 5.82 -28.25 -2.35
N LEU A 212 6.79 -28.24 -1.44
CA LEU A 212 6.61 -28.81 -0.10
C LEU A 212 5.50 -28.11 0.69
N TRP A 213 5.33 -26.79 0.54
CA TRP A 213 4.18 -26.11 1.12
C TRP A 213 2.86 -26.56 0.54
N GLU A 214 2.77 -26.71 -0.77
CA GLU A 214 1.55 -27.17 -1.42
C GLU A 214 1.16 -28.56 -0.92
N GLU A 215 2.14 -29.46 -0.80
CA GLU A 215 1.92 -30.79 -0.22
C GLU A 215 1.50 -30.73 1.25
N ILE A 216 2.10 -29.86 2.08
CA ILE A 216 1.73 -29.69 3.49
C ILE A 216 0.30 -29.13 3.61
N GLN A 217 -0.08 -28.17 2.76
CA GLN A 217 -1.41 -27.58 2.74
C GLN A 217 -2.47 -28.58 2.28
N ASP A 218 -2.18 -29.38 1.25
CA ASP A 218 -3.06 -30.46 0.79
C ASP A 218 -3.28 -31.50 1.89
N LEU A 219 -2.20 -31.94 2.57
CA LEU A 219 -2.31 -32.83 3.72
C LEU A 219 -3.15 -32.22 4.85
N ALA A 220 -2.95 -30.93 5.17
CA ALA A 220 -3.72 -30.24 6.18
C ALA A 220 -5.22 -30.16 5.81
N GLN A 221 -5.53 -29.93 4.53
CA GLN A 221 -6.90 -29.92 4.02
C GLN A 221 -7.55 -31.30 4.14
N GLN A 222 -6.86 -32.37 3.70
CA GLN A 222 -7.33 -33.74 3.82
C GLN A 222 -7.57 -34.14 5.29
N MET A 223 -6.66 -33.77 6.19
CA MET A 223 -6.82 -33.98 7.63
C MET A 223 -8.05 -33.26 8.17
N GLY A 224 -8.29 -32.00 7.74
CA GLY A 224 -9.48 -31.24 8.10
C GLY A 224 -10.79 -31.91 7.65
N THR A 225 -10.81 -32.49 6.44
CA THR A 225 -11.95 -33.29 5.95
C THR A 225 -12.18 -34.52 6.82
N ILE A 226 -11.12 -35.26 7.16
CA ILE A 226 -11.22 -36.45 8.02
C ILE A 226 -11.72 -36.06 9.42
N GLU A 227 -11.23 -34.96 9.99
CA GLU A 227 -11.68 -34.42 11.27
C GLU A 227 -13.19 -34.14 11.26
N GLY A 228 -13.68 -33.53 10.16
CA GLY A 228 -15.11 -33.29 9.94
C GLY A 228 -15.92 -34.58 9.86
N SER A 229 -15.46 -35.56 9.08
CA SER A 229 -16.10 -36.89 9.00
C SER A 229 -16.13 -37.60 10.33
N ARG A 230 -15.05 -37.57 11.11
CA ARG A 230 -14.97 -38.17 12.44
C ARG A 230 -15.98 -37.54 13.40
N ARG A 231 -16.17 -36.22 13.34
CA ARG A 231 -17.17 -35.53 14.15
C ARG A 231 -18.58 -36.02 13.83
N MET A 232 -18.94 -36.07 12.54
CA MET A 232 -20.26 -36.56 12.11
C MET A 232 -20.52 -38.02 12.53
N LEU A 233 -19.53 -38.91 12.38
CA LEU A 233 -19.69 -40.32 12.77
C LEU A 233 -19.80 -40.50 14.29
N ARG A 234 -19.10 -39.69 15.08
CA ARG A 234 -19.25 -39.70 16.56
C ARG A 234 -20.63 -39.25 16.99
N GLU A 235 -21.16 -38.19 16.38
CA GLU A 235 -22.53 -37.72 16.64
C GLU A 235 -23.57 -38.82 16.32
N GLN A 236 -23.42 -39.50 15.18
CA GLN A 236 -24.26 -40.65 14.82
C GLN A 236 -24.12 -41.82 15.78
N GLN A 237 -22.90 -42.13 16.24
CA GLN A 237 -22.66 -43.19 17.21
C GLN A 237 -23.34 -42.86 18.55
N ASP A 238 -23.25 -41.62 19.00
CA ASP A 238 -23.90 -41.16 20.22
C ASP A 238 -25.44 -41.21 20.11
N ASP A 239 -26.00 -40.84 18.96
CA ASP A 239 -27.43 -40.98 18.66
C ASP A 239 -27.89 -42.44 18.73
N GLN A 240 -27.12 -43.36 18.11
CA GLN A 240 -27.44 -44.78 18.12
C GLN A 240 -27.32 -45.39 19.51
N ALA A 241 -26.31 -45.00 20.29
CA ALA A 241 -26.16 -45.42 21.67
C ALA A 241 -27.32 -44.93 22.55
N ARG A 242 -27.78 -43.70 22.35
CA ARG A 242 -28.99 -43.16 23.00
C ARG A 242 -30.23 -43.96 22.61
N ASN A 243 -30.43 -44.22 21.32
CA ASN A 243 -31.57 -45.00 20.83
C ASN A 243 -31.59 -46.42 21.41
N LEU A 244 -30.43 -47.07 21.50
CA LEU A 244 -30.27 -48.37 22.13
C LEU A 244 -30.67 -48.34 23.61
N LYS A 245 -30.23 -47.29 24.33
CA LYS A 245 -30.57 -47.08 25.74
C LYS A 245 -32.07 -46.86 25.95
N VAL A 246 -32.74 -46.11 25.06
CA VAL A 246 -34.20 -45.90 25.09
C VAL A 246 -34.96 -47.19 24.79
N LEU A 247 -34.47 -48.02 23.85
CA LEU A 247 -35.11 -49.28 23.49
C LEU A 247 -35.17 -50.26 24.68
N GLY A 248 -34.14 -50.26 25.51
CA GLY A 248 -34.01 -51.11 26.70
C GLY A 248 -34.02 -52.62 26.39
N ASP A 249 -34.00 -53.45 27.44
CA ASP A 249 -33.90 -54.92 27.29
C ASP A 249 -35.19 -55.60 26.84
N LYS A 250 -36.33 -54.90 26.96
CA LYS A 250 -37.66 -55.40 26.57
C LYS A 250 -38.10 -54.89 25.19
N GLY A 251 -37.25 -54.13 24.50
CA GLY A 251 -37.52 -53.58 23.18
C GLY A 251 -37.49 -54.62 22.05
N ASN A 252 -37.83 -54.19 20.83
CA ASN A 252 -37.81 -55.05 19.65
C ASN A 252 -36.39 -55.60 19.39
N ARG A 253 -36.23 -56.92 19.47
CA ARG A 253 -34.94 -57.62 19.32
C ARG A 253 -34.28 -57.39 17.96
N ASP A 254 -35.06 -57.36 16.87
CA ASP A 254 -34.52 -57.15 15.52
C ASP A 254 -33.98 -55.74 15.34
N LEU A 255 -34.67 -54.75 15.92
CA LEU A 255 -34.22 -53.36 15.90
C LEU A 255 -32.96 -53.15 16.74
N ARG A 256 -32.88 -53.80 17.91
CA ARG A 256 -31.68 -53.82 18.76
C ARG A 256 -30.47 -54.37 18.00
N ALA A 257 -30.62 -55.55 17.39
CA ALA A 257 -29.55 -56.19 16.62
C ALA A 257 -29.07 -55.30 15.45
N LYS A 258 -29.97 -54.56 14.80
CA LYS A 258 -29.60 -53.59 13.75
C LYS A 258 -28.79 -52.42 14.29
N ILE A 259 -29.18 -51.85 15.45
CA ILE A 259 -28.46 -50.74 16.07
C ILE A 259 -27.07 -51.21 16.54
N GLU A 260 -26.97 -52.37 17.19
CA GLU A 260 -25.68 -52.95 17.61
C GLU A 260 -24.74 -53.21 16.42
N LYS A 261 -25.27 -53.76 15.32
CA LYS A 261 -24.50 -53.93 14.07
C LYS A 261 -24.03 -52.60 13.49
N SER A 262 -24.89 -51.58 13.50
CA SER A 262 -24.54 -50.24 13.01
C SER A 262 -23.49 -49.55 13.89
N LEU A 263 -23.58 -49.69 15.21
CA LEU A 263 -22.57 -49.19 16.15
C LEU A 263 -21.20 -49.83 15.89
N GLY A 264 -21.16 -51.13 15.63
CA GLY A 264 -19.96 -51.84 15.20
C GLY A 264 -19.37 -51.27 13.91
N ALA A 265 -20.20 -51.07 12.88
CA ALA A 265 -19.76 -50.48 11.61
C ALA A 265 -19.24 -49.05 11.76
N LEU A 266 -19.91 -48.21 12.57
CA LEU A 266 -19.46 -46.84 12.87
C LEU A 266 -18.11 -46.84 13.60
N SER A 267 -17.90 -47.79 14.53
CA SER A 267 -16.62 -47.95 15.22
C SER A 267 -15.49 -48.33 14.24
N ASP A 268 -15.74 -49.30 13.35
CA ASP A 268 -14.77 -49.73 12.34
C ASP A 268 -14.38 -48.58 11.40
N ASP A 269 -15.34 -47.76 10.99
CA ASP A 269 -15.08 -46.62 10.12
C ASP A 269 -14.36 -45.48 10.85
N LEU A 270 -14.67 -45.22 12.12
CA LEU A 270 -13.91 -44.29 12.96
C LEU A 270 -12.45 -44.75 13.12
N ASP A 271 -12.21 -46.05 13.28
CA ASP A 271 -10.85 -46.61 13.39
C ASP A 271 -10.07 -46.49 12.07
N LYS A 272 -10.73 -46.67 10.92
CA LYS A 272 -10.11 -46.43 9.61
C LYS A 272 -9.75 -44.96 9.42
N LEU A 273 -10.67 -44.04 9.74
CA LEU A 273 -10.41 -42.60 9.66
C LEU A 273 -9.29 -42.16 10.62
N ASN A 274 -9.25 -42.73 11.82
CA ASN A 274 -8.19 -42.43 12.78
C ASN A 274 -6.82 -42.91 12.28
N ARG A 275 -6.73 -44.14 11.75
CA ARG A 275 -5.50 -44.64 11.13
C ARG A 275 -5.04 -43.76 9.98
N ARG A 276 -5.95 -43.36 9.09
CA ARG A 276 -5.64 -42.46 7.98
C ARG A 276 -5.17 -41.09 8.47
N TRP A 277 -5.84 -40.50 9.47
CA TRP A 277 -5.44 -39.22 10.04
C TRP A 277 -4.02 -39.28 10.62
N VAL A 278 -3.68 -40.34 11.35
CA VAL A 278 -2.33 -40.54 11.92
C VAL A 278 -1.27 -40.66 10.82
N GLU A 279 -1.57 -41.40 9.74
CA GLU A 279 -0.70 -41.52 8.57
C GLU A 279 -0.43 -40.15 7.92
N LEU A 280 -1.49 -39.37 7.64
CA LEU A 280 -1.36 -38.04 7.05
C LEU A 280 -0.60 -37.07 7.97
N ASN A 281 -0.84 -37.16 9.29
CA ASN A 281 -0.14 -36.33 10.27
C ASN A 281 1.36 -36.65 10.31
N LEU A 282 1.74 -37.92 10.20
CA LEU A 282 3.14 -38.34 10.11
C LEU A 282 3.79 -37.80 8.83
N GLN A 283 3.15 -37.99 7.68
CA GLN A 283 3.63 -37.46 6.39
C GLN A 283 3.78 -35.94 6.42
N LYS A 284 2.82 -35.22 7.03
CA LYS A 284 2.88 -33.78 7.20
C LYS A 284 4.10 -33.39 8.05
N GLY A 285 4.31 -34.04 9.19
CA GLY A 285 5.45 -33.78 10.06
C GLY A 285 6.80 -34.05 9.39
N GLU A 286 6.91 -35.08 8.55
CA GLU A 286 8.12 -35.35 7.77
C GLU A 286 8.41 -34.23 6.75
N LYS A 287 7.38 -33.78 6.03
CA LYS A 287 7.51 -32.68 5.06
C LYS A 287 7.84 -31.36 5.75
N GLU A 288 7.26 -31.06 6.91
CA GLU A 288 7.59 -29.87 7.70
C GLU A 288 9.06 -29.87 8.16
N ARG A 289 9.59 -31.03 8.59
CA ARG A 289 11.02 -31.14 8.92
C ARG A 289 11.91 -30.94 7.69
N ARG A 290 11.56 -31.55 6.55
CA ARG A 290 12.30 -31.39 5.29
C ARG A 290 12.33 -29.93 4.85
N LEU A 291 11.17 -29.28 4.94
CA LEU A 291 11.01 -27.86 4.66
C LEU A 291 11.91 -27.00 5.57
N GLN A 292 11.94 -27.26 6.89
CA GLN A 292 12.83 -26.57 7.82
C GLN A 292 14.32 -26.78 7.49
N MET A 293 14.72 -27.99 7.07
CA MET A 293 16.10 -28.26 6.67
C MET A 293 16.49 -27.50 5.40
N LEU A 294 15.62 -27.47 4.39
CA LEU A 294 15.85 -26.68 3.19
C LEU A 294 15.97 -25.18 3.52
N PHE A 295 15.16 -24.67 4.45
CA PHE A 295 15.29 -23.28 4.88
C PHE A 295 16.59 -22.95 5.58
N LYS A 296 17.13 -23.86 6.39
CA LYS A 296 18.45 -23.67 6.97
C LYS A 296 19.56 -23.71 5.93
N ALA A 297 19.37 -24.46 4.84
CA ALA A 297 20.33 -24.54 3.74
C ALA A 297 20.27 -23.31 2.81
N ILE A 298 19.10 -22.71 2.62
CA ILE A 298 18.94 -21.52 1.77
C ILE A 298 19.42 -20.28 2.53
N THR A 299 20.59 -19.78 2.13
CA THR A 299 21.08 -18.47 2.55
C THR A 299 21.27 -17.57 1.34
N PHE A 300 20.62 -16.42 1.38
CA PHE A 300 20.77 -15.37 0.37
C PHE A 300 20.88 -14.02 1.07
N LYS A 301 21.83 -13.20 0.61
CA LYS A 301 21.93 -11.80 1.00
C LYS A 301 22.37 -11.01 -0.22
N ARG A 302 21.63 -9.97 -0.56
CA ARG A 302 21.99 -9.04 -1.63
C ARG A 302 23.12 -8.13 -1.12
N GLU A 303 24.16 -7.92 -1.93
CA GLU A 303 25.32 -7.09 -1.53
C GLU A 303 24.94 -5.62 -1.29
N ASP A 304 23.89 -5.14 -1.96
CA ASP A 304 23.36 -3.78 -1.83
C ASP A 304 22.52 -3.57 -0.56
N ALA A 305 22.20 -4.65 0.19
CA ALA A 305 21.42 -4.59 1.42
C ALA A 305 22.32 -4.18 2.61
N LYS A 306 22.71 -2.91 2.64
CA LYS A 306 23.22 -2.24 3.85
C LYS A 306 22.06 -1.68 4.69
#